data_AF-A0AAW5LHS5-F1
#
_entry.id   AF-A0AAW5LHS5-F1
#
_cell.length_a   1.000
_cell.length_b   1.000
_cell.length_c   1.000
_cell.angle_alpha   90.00
_cell.angle_beta   90.00
_cell.angle_gamma   90.00
#
_symmetry.space_group_name_H-M   'P 1'
#
loop_
_entity.id
_entity.type
_entity.pdbx_description
1 polymer ?
#
loop_
_entity_poly.entity_id
_entity_poly.type
_entity_poly.pdbx_seq_one_letter_code
_entity_poly.pdbx_strand_id
1 'polypeptide(L)'
;MKFKEIQAILNDEHTLYTEIEGSYLAVNKQRGKYIVETNGVYTVHDLTTNDISQIDVEPIEIIGKLEVEDITEYTRDMIRYALSKQTYDKVPKPQFVFKKNTRTTYYWLSSQFNEKG
;
A
#
# COMPACT_ATOMS: atom_id res chain seq x y z
N MET A 1 -1.55 13.05 -6.21
CA MET A 1 -2.30 11.81 -6.50
C MET A 1 -3.08 11.34 -5.26
N LYS A 2 -4.30 10.79 -5.41
CA LYS A 2 -5.13 10.48 -4.24
C LYS A 2 -4.86 9.05 -3.77
N PHE A 3 -3.92 8.87 -2.85
CA PHE A 3 -3.72 7.64 -2.06
C PHE A 3 -5.04 6.96 -1.63
N LYS A 4 -6.08 7.76 -1.34
CA LYS A 4 -7.45 7.30 -1.05
C LYS A 4 -8.05 6.40 -2.13
N GLU A 5 -7.71 6.62 -3.40
CA GLU A 5 -8.14 5.82 -4.54
C GLU A 5 -7.45 4.44 -4.55
N ILE A 6 -6.13 4.39 -4.32
CA ILE A 6 -5.39 3.13 -4.11
C ILE A 6 -6.05 2.33 -2.98
N GLN A 7 -6.28 2.99 -1.84
CA GLN A 7 -6.92 2.37 -0.68
C GLN A 7 -8.33 1.86 -0.99
N ALA A 8 -9.12 2.62 -1.77
CA ALA A 8 -10.47 2.21 -2.15
C ALA A 8 -10.45 0.99 -3.06
N ILE A 9 -9.57 0.94 -4.06
CA ILE A 9 -9.43 -0.21 -4.96
C ILE A 9 -8.94 -1.43 -4.19
N LEU A 10 -7.89 -1.31 -3.36
CA LEU A 10 -7.31 -2.44 -2.64
C LEU A 10 -8.16 -2.97 -1.47
N ASN A 11 -9.23 -2.26 -1.06
CA ASN A 11 -10.17 -2.76 -0.04
C ASN A 11 -11.54 -3.11 -0.61
N ASP A 12 -11.71 -2.98 -1.93
CA ASP A 12 -12.95 -3.35 -2.59
C ASP A 12 -13.07 -4.88 -2.68
N GLU A 13 -14.23 -5.42 -2.34
CA GLU A 13 -14.48 -6.86 -2.32
C GLU A 13 -14.42 -7.50 -3.72
N HIS A 14 -14.57 -6.70 -4.78
CA HIS A 14 -14.51 -7.16 -6.17
C HIS A 14 -13.10 -7.05 -6.77
N THR A 15 -12.11 -6.62 -5.98
CA THR A 15 -10.74 -6.54 -6.46
C THR A 15 -10.10 -7.92 -6.52
N LEU A 16 -9.65 -8.28 -7.72
CA LEU A 16 -8.94 -9.53 -8.00
C LEU A 16 -7.45 -9.30 -7.83
N TYR A 17 -6.78 -10.20 -7.10
CA TYR A 17 -5.34 -10.13 -6.87
C TYR A 17 -4.63 -11.24 -7.64
N THR A 18 -3.69 -10.85 -8.50
CA THR A 18 -2.83 -11.77 -9.27
C THR A 18 -1.37 -11.35 -9.15
N GLU A 19 -0.47 -12.22 -9.56
CA GLU A 19 0.97 -11.94 -9.66
C GLU A 19 1.40 -12.17 -11.11
N ILE A 20 2.16 -11.24 -11.69
CA ILE A 20 2.68 -11.32 -13.05
C ILE A 20 4.16 -10.95 -12.99
N GLU A 21 5.04 -11.86 -13.43
CA GLU A 21 6.49 -11.62 -13.49
C GLU A 21 7.13 -11.13 -12.17
N GLY A 22 6.55 -11.52 -11.02
CA GLY A 22 7.02 -11.12 -9.69
C GLY A 22 6.43 -9.81 -9.17
N SER A 23 5.58 -9.13 -9.94
CA SER A 23 4.85 -7.94 -9.51
C SER A 23 3.42 -8.30 -9.08
N TYR A 24 2.99 -7.77 -7.92
CA TYR A 24 1.61 -7.94 -7.48
C TYR A 24 0.69 -6.98 -8.22
N LEU A 25 -0.38 -7.53 -8.79
CA LEU A 25 -1.40 -6.81 -9.54
C LEU A 25 -2.76 -6.92 -8.83
N ALA A 26 -3.42 -5.79 -8.59
CA ALA A 26 -4.78 -5.75 -8.09
C ALA A 26 -5.71 -5.14 -9.15
N VAL A 27 -6.69 -5.89 -9.64
CA VAL A 27 -7.57 -5.50 -10.74
C VAL A 27 -8.99 -5.31 -10.21
N ASN A 28 -9.55 -4.11 -10.39
CA ASN A 28 -10.94 -3.82 -10.07
C ASN A 28 -11.70 -3.44 -11.34
N LYS A 29 -12.43 -4.42 -11.90
CA LYS A 29 -13.21 -4.25 -13.13
C LYS A 29 -14.37 -3.27 -12.98
N GLN A 30 -14.97 -3.16 -11.80
CA GLN A 30 -16.08 -2.24 -11.55
C GLN A 30 -15.64 -0.78 -11.60
N ARG A 31 -14.45 -0.50 -11.06
CA ARG A 31 -13.83 0.82 -11.09
C ARG A 31 -13.09 1.11 -12.39
N GLY A 32 -12.93 0.09 -13.25
CA GLY A 32 -12.14 0.22 -14.47
C GLY A 32 -10.67 0.50 -14.18
N LYS A 33 -10.11 -0.01 -13.07
CA LYS A 33 -8.73 0.28 -12.64
C LYS A 33 -7.94 -0.99 -12.34
N TYR A 34 -6.62 -0.92 -12.48
CA TYR A 34 -5.69 -1.86 -11.88
C TYR A 34 -4.56 -1.16 -11.14
N ILE A 35 -3.93 -1.86 -10.22
CA ILE A 35 -2.82 -1.37 -9.41
C ILE A 35 -1.66 -2.34 -9.54
N VAL A 36 -0.49 -1.83 -9.87
CA VAL A 36 0.77 -2.58 -9.87
C VAL A 36 1.57 -2.17 -8.65
N GLU A 37 2.09 -3.15 -7.91
CA GLU A 37 3.12 -2.96 -6.90
C GLU A 37 4.46 -3.46 -7.44
N THR A 38 5.50 -2.63 -7.31
CA THR A 38 6.88 -2.99 -7.65
C THR A 38 7.83 -2.33 -6.67
N ASN A 39 8.55 -3.14 -5.88
CA ASN A 39 9.50 -2.67 -4.86
C ASN A 39 8.89 -1.63 -3.90
N GLY A 40 7.68 -1.84 -3.41
CA GLY A 40 6.98 -0.91 -2.51
C GLY A 40 6.37 0.32 -3.21
N VAL A 41 6.53 0.44 -4.52
CA VAL A 41 5.91 1.52 -5.30
C VAL A 41 4.58 1.04 -5.85
N TYR A 42 3.52 1.81 -5.60
CA TYR A 42 2.17 1.53 -6.09
C TYR A 42 1.76 2.54 -7.16
N THR A 43 1.32 2.01 -8.29
CA THR A 43 0.81 2.81 -9.41
C THR A 43 -0.59 2.37 -9.77
N VAL A 44 -1.51 3.34 -9.96
CA VAL A 44 -2.90 3.10 -10.39
C VAL A 44 -3.01 3.37 -11.87
N HIS A 45 -3.68 2.47 -12.59
CA HIS A 45 -3.86 2.53 -14.03
C HIS A 45 -5.33 2.29 -14.41
N ASP A 46 -5.75 2.81 -15.56
CA ASP A 46 -7.05 2.53 -16.16
C ASP A 46 -7.04 1.19 -16.92
N LEU A 47 -8.10 0.39 -16.75
CA LEU A 47 -8.34 -0.84 -17.52
C LEU A 47 -8.84 -0.54 -18.94
N THR A 48 -9.28 0.68 -19.22
CA THR A 48 -9.81 1.08 -20.53
C THR A 48 -8.71 1.34 -21.55
N THR A 49 -7.49 1.63 -21.11
CA THR A 49 -6.32 1.84 -21.95
C THR A 49 -5.46 0.57 -21.94
N ASN A 50 -5.44 -0.17 -23.04
CA ASN A 50 -4.47 -1.26 -23.26
C ASN A 50 -3.02 -0.76 -23.40
N ASP A 51 -2.80 0.55 -23.28
CA ASP A 51 -1.51 1.18 -23.46
C ASP A 51 -0.88 1.49 -22.10
N ILE A 52 0.00 0.59 -21.66
CA ILE A 52 0.75 0.66 -20.41
C ILE A 52 1.76 1.84 -20.44
N SER A 53 1.97 2.49 -21.60
CA SER A 53 2.88 3.62 -21.76
C SER A 53 2.27 4.99 -21.48
N GLN A 54 0.93 5.09 -21.41
CA GLN A 54 0.23 6.34 -21.08
C GLN A 54 -0.12 6.37 -19.59
N ILE A 55 0.90 6.67 -18.78
CA ILE A 55 0.80 6.73 -17.32
C ILE A 55 0.78 8.21 -16.91
N ASP A 56 -0.42 8.80 -16.81
CA ASP A 56 -0.60 10.18 -16.35
C ASP A 56 -0.62 10.31 -14.81
N VAL A 57 -0.21 9.25 -14.09
CA VAL A 57 -0.31 9.18 -12.63
C VAL A 57 1.07 8.96 -12.01
N GLU A 58 1.48 9.94 -11.20
CA GLU A 58 2.75 9.93 -10.46
C GLU A 58 2.78 8.76 -9.46
N PRO A 59 3.78 7.86 -9.48
CA PRO A 59 3.82 6.72 -8.56
C PRO A 59 3.86 7.16 -7.08
N ILE A 60 3.25 6.36 -6.20
CA ILE A 60 3.37 6.57 -4.74
C ILE A 60 4.26 5.47 -4.16
N GLU A 61 5.35 5.89 -3.53
CA GLU A 61 6.14 5.02 -2.67
C GLU A 61 5.42 4.79 -1.33
N ILE A 62 5.17 3.53 -1.01
CA ILE A 62 4.66 3.12 0.29
C ILE A 62 5.63 2.13 0.92
N ILE A 63 5.82 2.24 2.22
CA ILE A 63 6.74 1.41 2.97
C ILE A 63 5.97 0.38 3.79
N GLY A 64 6.53 -0.83 3.83
CA GLY A 64 5.99 -1.95 4.58
C GLY A 64 6.57 -2.02 5.99
N LYS A 65 6.26 -3.12 6.67
CA LYS A 65 6.67 -3.33 8.06
C LYS A 65 8.19 -3.46 8.24
N LEU A 66 8.91 -3.94 7.23
CA LEU A 66 10.36 -4.12 7.28
C LEU A 66 11.06 -2.75 7.24
N GLU A 67 10.65 -1.91 6.30
CA GLU A 67 11.17 -0.56 6.15
C GLU A 67 10.83 0.30 7.39
N VAL A 68 9.65 0.10 7.99
CA VAL A 68 9.30 0.75 9.26
C VAL A 68 10.17 0.29 10.43
N GLU A 69 10.59 -0.97 10.46
CA GLU A 69 11.53 -1.49 11.48
C GLU A 69 12.88 -0.77 11.35
N ASP A 70 13.36 -0.57 10.13
CA ASP A 70 14.60 0.17 9.86
C ASP A 70 14.50 1.66 10.23
N ILE A 71 13.36 2.31 9.97
CA ILE A 71 13.16 3.75 10.25
C ILE A 71 12.99 4.03 11.74
N THR A 72 12.31 3.15 12.48
CA THR A 72 11.87 3.44 13.86
C THR A 72 12.70 2.74 14.95
N GLU A 73 13.65 1.89 14.55
CA GLU A 73 14.38 0.95 15.42
C GLU A 73 13.45 -0.01 16.20
N TYR A 74 12.15 -0.06 15.87
CA TYR A 74 11.21 -0.99 16.49
C TYR A 74 11.28 -2.34 15.82
N THR A 75 11.40 -3.39 16.63
CA THR A 75 11.26 -4.75 16.12
C THR A 75 9.85 -4.99 15.57
N ARG A 76 9.70 -5.99 14.72
CA ARG A 76 8.37 -6.39 14.19
C ARG A 76 7.34 -6.65 15.29
N ASP A 77 7.73 -7.18 16.43
CA ASP A 77 6.81 -7.44 17.53
C ASP A 77 6.38 -6.15 18.23
N MET A 78 7.28 -5.19 18.39
CA MET A 78 6.94 -3.86 18.90
C MET A 78 6.00 -3.11 17.95
N ILE A 79 6.23 -3.19 16.63
CA ILE A 79 5.32 -2.63 15.62
C ILE A 79 3.95 -3.32 15.71
N ARG A 80 3.91 -4.65 15.81
CA ARG A 80 2.65 -5.41 15.95
C ARG A 80 1.91 -5.01 17.22
N TYR A 81 2.62 -4.88 18.33
CA TYR A 81 2.08 -4.45 19.61
C TYR A 81 1.47 -3.05 19.49
N ALA A 82 2.21 -2.09 18.92
CA ALA A 82 1.76 -0.73 18.71
C ALA A 82 0.48 -0.65 17.88
N LEU A 83 0.40 -1.42 16.79
CA LEU A 83 -0.80 -1.55 15.98
C LEU A 83 -1.99 -2.14 16.77
N SER A 84 -1.75 -3.16 17.60
CA SER A 84 -2.79 -3.83 18.39
C SER A 84 -3.33 -2.96 19.53
N LYS A 85 -2.47 -2.13 20.13
CA LYS A 85 -2.82 -1.21 21.23
C LYS A 85 -3.20 0.18 20.75
N GLN A 86 -3.12 0.43 19.45
CA GLN A 86 -3.37 1.73 18.81
C GLN A 86 -2.50 2.84 19.42
N THR A 87 -1.26 2.51 19.79
CA THR A 87 -0.27 3.47 20.31
C THR A 87 0.60 3.94 19.16
N TYR A 88 0.44 5.19 18.73
CA TYR A 88 1.04 5.70 17.49
C TYR A 88 2.20 6.68 17.72
N ASP A 89 2.92 6.51 18.84
CA ASP A 89 3.94 7.46 19.28
C ASP A 89 5.22 7.38 18.46
N LYS A 90 5.68 6.19 18.08
CA LYS A 90 6.86 6.02 17.20
C LYS A 90 6.52 5.44 15.83
N VAL A 91 5.51 4.58 15.78
CA VAL A 91 4.97 4.05 14.54
C VAL A 91 3.64 4.76 14.31
N PRO A 92 3.52 5.66 13.33
CA PRO A 92 2.27 6.34 13.03
C PRO A 92 1.20 5.33 12.64
N LYS A 93 -0.06 5.78 12.63
CA LYS A 93 -1.14 4.94 12.14
C LYS A 93 -0.88 4.58 10.66
N PRO A 94 -0.96 3.29 10.26
CA PRO A 94 -0.84 2.89 8.87
C PRO A 94 -1.82 3.67 8.01
N GLN A 95 -1.32 4.20 6.90
CA GLN A 95 -2.16 4.91 5.96
C GLN A 95 -3.08 3.95 5.20
N PHE A 96 -2.61 2.72 4.96
CA PHE A 96 -3.35 1.67 4.27
C PHE A 96 -3.11 0.30 4.92
N VAL A 97 -4.16 -0.52 4.96
CA VAL A 97 -4.11 -1.90 5.46
C VAL A 97 -4.68 -2.80 4.37
N PHE A 98 -3.87 -3.73 3.89
CA PHE A 98 -4.27 -4.74 2.93
C PHE A 98 -4.67 -6.02 3.66
N LYS A 99 -5.88 -6.51 3.40
CA LYS A 99 -6.38 -7.77 3.96
C LYS A 99 -6.65 -8.75 2.82
N LYS A 100 -5.88 -9.85 2.76
CA LYS A 100 -6.11 -10.96 1.83
C LYS A 100 -6.19 -12.25 2.62
N ASN A 101 -7.39 -12.85 2.66
CA ASN A 101 -7.68 -14.04 3.46
C ASN A 101 -7.26 -13.82 4.93
N THR A 102 -6.35 -14.64 5.45
CA THR A 102 -5.79 -14.54 6.80
C THR A 102 -4.61 -13.57 6.90
N ARG A 103 -4.06 -13.09 5.78
CA ARG A 103 -2.90 -12.20 5.74
C ARG A 103 -3.36 -10.74 5.82
N THR A 104 -2.85 -10.02 6.82
CA THR A 104 -2.98 -8.56 6.92
C THR A 104 -1.61 -7.93 6.74
N THR A 105 -1.47 -7.05 5.76
CA THR A 105 -0.26 -6.25 5.53
C THR A 105 -0.58 -4.78 5.82
N TYR A 106 0.34 -4.09 6.46
CA TYR A 106 0.21 -2.68 6.84
C TYR A 106 1.21 -1.86 6.04
N TYR A 107 0.77 -0.70 5.56
CA TYR A 107 1.58 0.18 4.75
C TYR A 107 1.47 1.62 5.22
N TRP A 108 2.57 2.34 5.07
CA TRP A 108 2.71 3.74 5.44
C TRP A 108 3.28 4.54 4.27
N LEU A 109 3.08 5.84 4.32
CA LEU A 109 3.89 6.76 3.50
C LEU A 109 5.16 7.08 4.27
N SER A 110 6.30 7.12 3.58
CA SER A 110 7.58 7.52 4.18
C SER A 110 7.50 8.90 4.85
N SER A 111 6.71 9.81 4.26
CA SER A 111 6.45 11.14 4.81
C SER A 111 5.84 11.14 6.21
N GLN A 112 5.09 10.09 6.61
CA GLN A 112 4.49 9.99 7.95
C GLN A 112 5.55 9.89 9.06
N PHE A 113 6.77 9.50 8.73
CA PHE A 113 7.88 9.38 9.68
C PHE A 113 8.77 10.63 9.70
N ASN A 114 8.66 11.50 8.68
CA ASN A 114 9.42 12.73 8.55
C ASN A 114 8.76 13.93 9.24
N GLU A 115 7.47 13.85 9.61
CA GLU A 115 6.74 14.93 10.29
C GLU A 115 7.07 15.09 11.78
N LYS A 116 8.06 14.36 12.31
CA LYS A 116 8.62 14.62 13.64
C LYS A 116 9.89 15.47 13.54
N GLY A 117 9.67 16.75 13.25
CA GLY A 117 10.58 17.83 13.64
C GLY A 117 10.38 18.19 15.11
#